data_AF-A0A855X7T9-F1
#
_entry.id   AF-A0A855X7T9-F1
#
_cell.length_a   1.000
_cell.length_b   1.000
_cell.length_c   1.000
_cell.angle_alpha   90.00
_cell.angle_beta   90.00
_cell.angle_gamma   90.00
#
_symmetry.space_group_name_H-M   'P 1'
#
loop_
_entity.id
_entity.type
_entity.pdbx_description
1 polymer ?
#
loop_
_entity_poly.entity_id
_entity_poly.type
_entity_poly.pdbx_seq_one_letter_code
_entity_poly.pdbx_strand_id
1 'polypeptide(L)'
;MNSQPPIIPLPASYRYTDISLGLRSPIPVVVRSHAKAARSIVDVCGKLLLATSGMALHVVEPPLEEYCPAIQLEHVPDGSKAKGAYRLAITRDGVRISASSDTGLFYGMIGLVQLLAAQGGSGGEVELTGIEIEDQPRFEWRGMHLDVSRHFMPVPFIKKYIDLLAYHKMSVFHWHLTDDQGWRIQIEKYPRLTDVGAWRHEAGGGRYGGFYTQAEIREIVQYASERYVTIIPEIELPGHATAALAAYPEYSCTGGPFNVATSWGIFDDVYCVGRETTFEFLGNVLTEVAELFPGKYVHIGGDESPKARWQAHDLCQDRKREFDLRTEDDLQSYFVTRIGRHLKSLGKRLVGWDEILDGGAPAEATIMAWRSAEKGIEAARAGHPVVMCPMSHCYFDHYQSRENEPKAIGGHTPLDKVYAFEPVPAGLPPELIQHILGAQANVWTEYMADESHVLYMVFPRMCALSEVLWSKRDARSWPQFLERLQPHLKYLELLGVNYRRLTT
;
A
#
# COMPACT_ATOMS: atom_id res chain seq x y z
N MET A 1 -30.72 -12.57 16.81
CA MET A 1 -29.61 -12.85 15.87
C MET A 1 -28.52 -11.86 16.19
N ASN A 2 -27.33 -12.30 16.57
CA ASN A 2 -26.21 -11.37 16.82
C ASN A 2 -25.69 -10.89 15.47
N SER A 3 -26.32 -9.85 14.91
CA SER A 3 -25.81 -9.20 13.70
C SER A 3 -24.42 -8.65 13.98
N GLN A 4 -23.52 -8.78 13.01
CA GLN A 4 -22.17 -8.23 13.11
C GLN A 4 -22.22 -6.73 12.81
N PRO A 5 -21.29 -5.91 13.33
CA PRO A 5 -21.22 -4.53 12.93
C PRO A 5 -20.96 -4.43 11.42
N PRO A 6 -21.63 -3.50 10.70
CA PRO A 6 -21.44 -3.30 9.26
C PRO A 6 -20.13 -2.56 8.98
N ILE A 7 -19.02 -3.14 9.46
CA ILE A 7 -17.66 -2.59 9.35
C ILE A 7 -16.81 -3.58 8.56
N ILE A 8 -16.11 -3.08 7.55
CA ILE A 8 -15.04 -3.80 6.85
C ILE A 8 -13.74 -2.99 7.03
N PRO A 9 -12.71 -3.58 7.65
CA PRO A 9 -12.63 -4.95 8.18
C PRO A 9 -13.38 -5.16 9.51
N LEU A 10 -13.81 -6.41 9.79
CA LEU A 10 -14.48 -6.80 11.04
C LEU A 10 -13.62 -6.52 12.28
N PRO A 11 -14.13 -5.82 13.31
CA PRO A 11 -13.38 -5.59 14.54
C PRO A 11 -13.00 -6.87 15.29
N ALA A 12 -11.84 -6.84 15.97
CA ALA A 12 -11.27 -7.96 16.71
C ALA A 12 -12.11 -8.41 17.93
N SER A 13 -12.91 -7.51 18.50
CA SER A 13 -13.92 -7.78 19.52
C SER A 13 -15.00 -6.69 19.49
N TYR A 14 -16.25 -7.09 19.67
CA TYR A 14 -17.37 -6.16 19.81
C TYR A 14 -18.52 -6.77 20.61
N ARG A 15 -19.33 -5.92 21.24
CA ARG A 15 -20.51 -6.29 21.99
C ARG A 15 -21.59 -5.23 21.84
N TYR A 16 -22.76 -5.62 21.35
CA TYR A 16 -23.93 -4.75 21.35
C TYR A 16 -24.52 -4.60 22.76
N THR A 17 -25.16 -3.46 23.00
CA THR A 17 -25.83 -3.11 24.24
C THR A 17 -27.27 -2.66 23.94
N ASP A 18 -28.11 -2.57 24.97
CA ASP A 18 -29.51 -2.13 24.83
C ASP A 18 -29.68 -0.60 24.71
N ILE A 19 -28.58 0.13 24.48
CA ILE A 19 -28.58 1.58 24.31
C ILE A 19 -29.00 1.92 22.89
N SER A 20 -29.83 2.96 22.73
CA SER A 20 -30.00 3.70 21.47
C SER A 20 -29.51 5.11 21.69
N LEU A 21 -28.71 5.62 20.76
CA LEU A 21 -28.17 6.97 20.80
C LEU A 21 -28.63 7.74 19.55
N GLY A 22 -29.45 8.76 19.78
CA GLY A 22 -29.77 9.77 18.76
C GLY A 22 -28.67 10.82 18.64
N LEU A 23 -28.20 11.04 17.41
CA LEU A 23 -27.27 12.11 17.06
C LEU A 23 -27.89 13.00 15.99
N ARG A 24 -27.51 14.28 15.97
CA ARG A 24 -27.94 15.24 14.95
C ARG A 24 -26.75 15.75 14.14
N SER A 25 -26.85 15.74 12.81
CA SER A 25 -25.89 16.32 11.88
C SER A 25 -26.11 17.85 11.76
N PRO A 26 -25.06 18.69 11.82
CA PRO A 26 -23.65 18.33 12.01
C PRO A 26 -23.37 17.76 13.41
N ILE A 27 -22.70 16.62 13.48
CA ILE A 27 -22.44 15.90 14.74
C ILE A 27 -21.29 16.58 15.48
N PRO A 28 -21.46 16.97 16.76
CA PRO A 28 -20.41 17.63 17.52
C PRO A 28 -19.30 16.65 17.88
N VAL A 29 -18.05 17.09 17.70
CA VAL A 29 -16.84 16.35 18.09
C VAL A 29 -16.06 17.17 19.11
N VAL A 30 -15.97 16.64 20.33
CA VAL A 30 -15.15 17.21 21.40
C VAL A 30 -13.75 16.63 21.31
N VAL A 31 -12.78 17.51 21.10
CA VAL A 31 -11.37 17.14 21.08
C VAL A 31 -10.74 17.61 22.40
N ARG A 32 -10.58 16.71 23.36
CA ARG A 32 -10.07 17.07 24.70
C ARG A 32 -8.57 17.39 24.70
N SER A 33 -7.84 17.03 23.65
CA SER A 33 -6.45 17.39 23.46
C SER A 33 -6.33 18.56 22.47
N HIS A 34 -5.52 19.58 22.78
CA HIS A 34 -5.14 20.62 21.81
C HIS A 34 -4.22 20.08 20.68
N ALA A 35 -4.28 18.78 20.38
CA ALA A 35 -3.43 18.15 19.40
C ALA A 35 -3.94 18.46 17.99
N LYS A 36 -3.10 19.14 17.20
CA LYS A 36 -3.31 19.38 15.75
C LYS A 36 -3.74 18.11 15.00
N ALA A 37 -3.22 16.94 15.41
CA ALA A 37 -3.55 15.64 14.84
C ALA A 37 -5.04 15.30 14.99
N ALA A 38 -5.65 15.51 16.14
CA ALA A 38 -7.04 15.15 16.36
C ALA A 38 -8.02 16.01 15.53
N ARG A 39 -7.71 17.29 15.30
CA ARG A 39 -8.48 18.13 14.35
C ARG A 39 -8.35 17.62 12.91
N SER A 40 -7.13 17.25 12.49
CA SER A 40 -6.89 16.65 11.17
C SER A 40 -7.65 15.33 10.99
N ILE A 41 -7.73 14.48 12.03
CA ILE A 41 -8.55 13.25 12.00
C ILE A 41 -10.03 13.60 11.75
N VAL A 42 -10.59 14.59 12.46
CA VAL A 42 -11.98 15.01 12.28
C VAL A 42 -12.22 15.54 10.87
N ASP A 43 -11.31 16.31 10.30
CA ASP A 43 -11.42 16.83 8.94
C ASP A 43 -11.42 15.72 7.89
N VAL A 44 -10.49 14.76 8.01
CA VAL A 44 -10.37 13.63 7.08
C VAL A 44 -11.60 12.72 7.19
N CYS A 45 -11.94 12.29 8.40
CA CYS A 45 -13.09 11.40 8.62
C CYS A 45 -14.43 12.09 8.35
N GLY A 46 -14.53 13.40 8.57
CA GLY A 46 -15.71 14.20 8.24
C GLY A 46 -15.97 14.27 6.75
N LYS A 47 -14.91 14.42 5.92
CA LYS A 47 -15.04 14.34 4.44
C LYS A 47 -15.51 12.97 3.97
N LEU A 48 -14.98 11.90 4.55
CA LEU A 48 -15.42 10.53 4.24
C LEU A 48 -16.88 10.31 4.63
N LEU A 49 -17.27 10.73 5.84
CA LEU A 49 -18.65 10.64 6.32
C LEU A 49 -19.62 11.41 5.42
N LEU A 50 -19.25 12.63 5.04
CA LEU A 50 -20.04 13.46 4.15
C LEU A 50 -20.25 12.77 2.79
N ALA A 51 -19.20 12.18 2.23
CA ALA A 51 -19.27 11.45 0.97
C ALA A 51 -20.13 10.18 1.05
N THR A 52 -20.06 9.42 2.15
CA THR A 52 -20.75 8.13 2.26
C THR A 52 -22.17 8.21 2.83
N SER A 53 -22.55 9.32 3.46
CA SER A 53 -23.83 9.44 4.17
C SER A 53 -24.52 10.81 4.06
N GLY A 54 -23.82 11.85 3.62
CA GLY A 54 -24.32 13.23 3.67
C GLY A 54 -24.27 13.88 5.06
N MET A 55 -23.84 13.16 6.10
CA MET A 55 -23.67 13.72 7.44
C MET A 55 -22.36 14.49 7.58
N ALA A 56 -22.37 15.54 8.41
CA ALA A 56 -21.20 16.38 8.67
C ALA A 56 -20.73 16.22 10.12
N LEU A 57 -19.43 16.44 10.35
CA LEU A 57 -18.83 16.59 11.68
C LEU A 57 -18.48 18.06 11.89
N HIS A 58 -18.56 18.54 13.13
CA HIS A 58 -18.01 19.85 13.50
C HIS A 58 -17.31 19.77 14.86
N VAL A 59 -16.14 20.39 14.95
CA VAL A 59 -15.36 20.43 16.20
C VAL A 59 -15.98 21.47 17.13
N VAL A 60 -16.16 21.10 18.40
CA VAL A 60 -16.66 21.96 19.47
C VAL A 60 -15.69 21.98 20.65
N GLU A 61 -15.56 23.15 21.28
CA GLU A 61 -14.74 23.33 22.48
C GLU A 61 -15.64 23.29 23.72
N PRO A 62 -15.25 22.58 24.80
CA PRO A 62 -16.00 22.57 26.05
C PRO A 62 -15.89 23.92 26.81
N PRO A 63 -16.85 24.26 27.70
CA PRO A 63 -18.03 23.48 28.06
C PRO A 63 -19.16 23.60 27.03
N LEU A 64 -19.91 22.52 26.83
CA LEU A 64 -21.13 22.56 26.01
C LEU A 64 -22.24 23.24 26.81
N GLU A 65 -22.90 24.24 26.24
CA GLU A 65 -23.92 25.06 26.91
C GLU A 65 -25.20 24.27 27.25
N GLU A 66 -25.47 23.18 26.52
CA GLU A 66 -26.61 22.27 26.70
C GLU A 66 -26.14 20.81 26.58
N TYR A 67 -26.85 19.86 27.23
CA TYR A 67 -26.55 18.43 27.09
C TYR A 67 -26.76 18.01 25.63
N CYS A 68 -25.66 17.81 24.91
CA CYS A 68 -25.65 17.40 23.52
C CYS A 68 -24.75 16.17 23.39
N PRO A 69 -25.31 14.99 23.00
CA PRO A 69 -24.47 13.82 22.78
C PRO A 69 -23.45 14.10 21.68
N ALA A 70 -22.18 13.85 21.99
CA ALA A 70 -21.05 14.20 21.14
C ALA A 70 -20.11 13.03 20.94
N ILE A 71 -19.26 13.13 19.91
CA ILE A 71 -18.12 12.24 19.72
C ILE A 71 -16.95 12.79 20.54
N GLN A 72 -16.35 11.95 21.38
CA GLN A 72 -15.22 12.32 22.22
C GLN A 72 -13.99 11.54 21.77
N LEU A 73 -12.93 12.26 21.38
CA LEU A 73 -11.62 11.68 21.07
C LEU A 73 -10.68 11.80 22.26
N GLU A 74 -10.18 10.67 22.76
CA GLU A 74 -9.40 10.61 23.99
C GLU A 74 -8.09 9.86 23.82
N HIS A 75 -6.97 10.52 24.10
CA HIS A 75 -5.70 9.82 24.28
C HIS A 75 -5.66 9.15 25.65
N VAL A 76 -5.73 7.83 25.66
CA VAL A 76 -5.70 7.04 26.89
C VAL A 76 -4.61 5.98 26.78
N PRO A 77 -3.72 5.84 27.77
CA PRO A 77 -2.85 4.68 27.86
C PRO A 77 -3.72 3.42 28.00
N ASP A 78 -3.76 2.59 26.96
CA ASP A 78 -4.62 1.40 26.91
C ASP A 78 -3.87 0.09 27.19
N GLY A 79 -2.56 0.19 27.47
CA GLY A 79 -1.66 -0.95 27.67
C GLY A 79 -1.37 -1.76 26.40
N SER A 80 -1.99 -1.42 25.27
CA SER A 80 -1.73 -2.08 23.99
C SER A 80 -0.43 -1.54 23.37
N LYS A 81 0.37 -2.46 22.83
CA LYS A 81 1.60 -2.10 22.10
C LYS A 81 1.34 -1.89 20.60
N ALA A 82 0.15 -2.22 20.10
CA ALA A 82 -0.18 -2.10 18.69
C ALA A 82 -0.57 -0.66 18.33
N LYS A 83 0.20 0.00 17.45
CA LYS A 83 -0.03 1.39 17.02
C LYS A 83 -1.42 1.66 16.42
N GLY A 84 -2.18 0.64 16.04
CA GLY A 84 -3.54 0.79 15.50
C GLY A 84 -4.66 0.42 16.47
N ALA A 85 -4.35 0.12 17.73
CA ALA A 85 -5.34 -0.28 18.71
C ALA A 85 -6.24 0.88 19.14
N TYR A 86 -7.53 0.61 19.31
CA TYR A 86 -8.50 1.57 19.81
C TYR A 86 -9.65 0.90 20.53
N ARG A 87 -10.38 1.70 21.32
CA ARG A 87 -11.70 1.34 21.84
C ARG A 87 -12.72 2.36 21.35
N LEU A 88 -13.90 1.87 20.97
CA LEU A 88 -15.05 2.69 20.62
C LEU A 88 -16.24 2.23 21.47
N ALA A 89 -16.89 3.15 22.15
CA ALA A 89 -18.09 2.87 22.94
C ALA A 89 -19.19 3.86 22.61
N ILE A 90 -20.36 3.35 22.22
CA ILE A 90 -21.58 4.14 22.07
C ILE A 90 -22.39 4.01 23.36
N THR A 91 -22.58 5.13 24.03
CA THR A 91 -23.25 5.22 25.34
C THR A 91 -24.43 6.20 25.27
N ARG A 92 -25.19 6.33 26.36
CA ARG A 92 -26.28 7.33 26.44
C ARG A 92 -25.79 8.78 26.37
N ASP A 93 -24.52 9.00 26.72
CA ASP A 93 -23.89 10.32 26.78
C ASP A 93 -23.18 10.72 25.47
N GLY A 94 -23.16 9.82 24.48
CA GLY A 94 -22.49 10.03 23.20
C GLY A 94 -21.56 8.87 22.82
N VAL A 95 -20.63 9.15 21.91
CA VAL A 95 -19.65 8.19 21.39
C VAL A 95 -18.29 8.53 21.96
N ARG A 96 -17.61 7.56 22.58
CA ARG A 96 -16.22 7.70 23.03
C ARG A 96 -15.30 6.86 22.16
N ILE A 97 -14.25 7.47 21.63
CA ILE A 97 -13.16 6.79 20.93
C ILE A 97 -11.86 7.09 21.69
N SER A 98 -11.19 6.03 22.16
CA SER A 98 -9.97 6.15 22.93
C SER A 98 -8.85 5.28 22.36
N ALA A 99 -7.62 5.80 22.33
CA ALA A 99 -6.45 5.05 21.91
C ALA A 99 -5.16 5.63 22.52
N SER A 100 -4.10 4.83 22.55
CA SER A 100 -2.77 5.28 22.97
C SER A 100 -2.00 6.06 21.88
N SER A 101 -2.51 6.12 20.66
CA SER A 101 -1.87 6.81 19.53
C SER A 101 -2.89 7.46 18.58
N ASP A 102 -2.42 8.44 17.81
CA ASP A 102 -3.23 9.12 16.79
C ASP A 102 -3.76 8.14 15.72
N THR A 103 -2.95 7.14 15.34
CA THR A 103 -3.35 6.10 14.37
C THR A 103 -4.51 5.25 14.90
N GLY A 104 -4.49 4.91 16.20
CA GLY A 104 -5.62 4.25 16.85
C GLY A 104 -6.89 5.11 16.85
N LEU A 105 -6.78 6.39 17.21
CA LEU A 105 -7.91 7.33 17.15
C LEU A 105 -8.48 7.44 15.75
N PHE A 106 -7.63 7.54 14.73
CA PHE A 106 -8.03 7.57 13.34
C PHE A 106 -8.79 6.31 12.92
N TYR A 107 -8.28 5.12 13.24
CA TYR A 107 -8.97 3.87 12.93
C TYR A 107 -10.29 3.69 13.69
N GLY A 108 -10.37 4.17 14.93
CA GLY A 108 -11.62 4.26 15.67
C GLY A 108 -12.65 5.16 14.99
N MET A 109 -12.20 6.32 14.49
CA MET A 109 -13.04 7.23 13.70
C MET A 109 -13.48 6.60 12.38
N ILE A 110 -12.61 5.89 11.66
CA ILE A 110 -13.01 5.14 10.46
C ILE A 110 -14.10 4.10 10.78
N GLY A 111 -13.96 3.38 11.90
CA GLY A 111 -15.00 2.46 12.38
C GLY A 111 -16.33 3.16 12.63
N LEU A 112 -16.31 4.32 13.28
CA LEU A 112 -17.52 5.13 13.51
C LEU A 112 -18.13 5.66 12.20
N VAL A 113 -17.32 6.10 11.25
CA VAL A 113 -17.79 6.56 9.93
C VAL A 113 -18.57 5.47 9.22
N GLN A 114 -18.08 4.22 9.25
CA GLN A 114 -18.80 3.09 8.65
C GLN A 114 -20.11 2.76 9.38
N LEU A 115 -20.11 2.81 10.72
CA LEU A 115 -21.35 2.63 11.52
C LEU A 115 -22.41 3.69 11.22
N LEU A 116 -21.99 4.95 11.08
CA LEU A 116 -22.87 6.06 10.73
C LEU A 116 -23.38 5.91 9.28
N ALA A 117 -22.50 5.58 8.33
CA ALA A 117 -22.88 5.37 6.93
C ALA A 117 -23.91 4.23 6.77
N ALA A 118 -23.89 3.23 7.67
CA ALA A 118 -24.86 2.14 7.72
C ALA A 118 -26.30 2.56 8.04
N GLN A 119 -26.51 3.70 8.70
CA GLN A 119 -27.85 4.16 9.04
C GLN A 119 -28.57 4.85 7.87
N GLY A 120 -27.86 5.17 6.79
CA GLY A 120 -28.42 5.86 5.62
C GLY A 120 -28.50 7.38 5.78
N GLY A 121 -28.60 8.08 4.65
CA GLY A 121 -28.66 9.54 4.58
C GLY A 121 -30.03 10.02 4.13
N SER A 122 -30.87 10.44 5.08
CA SER A 122 -31.99 11.35 4.81
C SER A 122 -32.58 11.87 6.12
N GLY A 123 -32.09 13.04 6.56
CA GLY A 123 -32.84 13.90 7.47
C GLY A 123 -32.22 14.10 8.85
N GLY A 124 -31.02 14.67 8.93
CA GLY A 124 -30.50 15.40 10.10
C GLY A 124 -30.29 14.63 11.41
N GLU A 125 -31.03 13.55 11.67
CA GLU A 125 -31.02 12.73 12.87
C GLU A 125 -30.64 11.30 12.49
N VAL A 126 -29.83 10.67 13.33
CA VAL A 126 -29.37 9.30 13.15
C VAL A 126 -29.44 8.57 14.48
N GLU A 127 -29.99 7.36 14.48
CA GLU A 127 -30.03 6.48 15.65
C GLU A 127 -28.93 5.43 15.53
N LEU A 128 -28.09 5.34 16.55
CA LEU A 128 -27.05 4.32 16.66
C LEU A 128 -27.40 3.34 17.77
N THR A 129 -27.39 2.05 17.44
CA THR A 129 -27.39 1.00 18.45
C THR A 129 -26.09 1.03 19.23
N GLY A 130 -26.20 0.98 20.55
CA GLY A 130 -25.05 0.97 21.46
C GLY A 130 -24.16 -0.23 21.20
N ILE A 131 -22.87 0.02 21.00
CA ILE A 131 -21.86 -1.00 20.76
C ILE A 131 -20.57 -0.61 21.48
N GLU A 132 -19.90 -1.61 22.04
CA GLU A 132 -18.54 -1.53 22.55
C GLU A 132 -17.64 -2.32 21.60
N ILE A 133 -16.56 -1.70 21.14
CA ILE A 133 -15.57 -2.27 20.24
C ILE A 133 -14.19 -2.13 20.89
N GLU A 134 -13.45 -3.23 20.93
CA GLU A 134 -12.02 -3.25 21.22
C GLU A 134 -11.31 -3.85 20.02
N ASP A 135 -10.50 -3.05 19.34
CA ASP A 135 -9.99 -3.41 18.03
C ASP A 135 -8.50 -3.08 17.87
N GLN A 136 -7.83 -3.86 17.04
CA GLN A 136 -6.42 -3.70 16.70
C GLN A 136 -6.09 -4.50 15.43
N PRO A 137 -5.11 -4.07 14.63
CA PRO A 137 -4.71 -4.82 13.45
C PRO A 137 -4.04 -6.15 13.85
N ARG A 138 -4.29 -7.20 13.07
CA ARG A 138 -3.57 -8.48 13.15
C ARG A 138 -2.11 -8.37 12.68
N PHE A 139 -1.86 -7.60 11.61
CA PHE A 139 -0.53 -7.41 11.04
C PHE A 139 -0.15 -5.93 10.97
N GLU A 140 1.12 -5.60 11.15
CA GLU A 140 1.62 -4.23 11.05
C GLU A 140 1.62 -3.71 9.61
N TRP A 141 2.02 -4.58 8.66
CA TRP A 141 2.06 -4.29 7.24
C TRP A 141 0.73 -4.67 6.57
N ARG A 142 -0.06 -3.66 6.19
CA ARG A 142 -1.32 -3.82 5.46
C ARG A 142 -1.21 -3.04 4.16
N GLY A 143 -0.64 -3.69 3.15
CA GLY A 143 -0.13 -3.02 1.96
C GLY A 143 -1.02 -3.12 0.74
N MET A 144 -0.99 -2.05 -0.05
CA MET A 144 -1.41 -2.07 -1.45
C MET A 144 -0.32 -1.45 -2.30
N HIS A 145 0.02 -2.11 -3.39
CA HIS A 145 0.94 -1.62 -4.40
C HIS A 145 0.19 -1.03 -5.60
N LEU A 146 0.76 0.00 -6.22
CA LEU A 146 0.29 0.54 -7.50
C LEU A 146 1.47 0.82 -8.43
N ASP A 147 1.44 0.16 -9.57
CA ASP A 147 2.28 0.45 -10.72
C ASP A 147 1.78 1.70 -11.45
N VAL A 148 2.57 2.75 -11.40
CA VAL A 148 2.34 3.99 -12.17
C VAL A 148 3.34 4.16 -13.31
N SER A 149 4.21 3.16 -13.49
CA SER A 149 5.20 3.12 -14.55
C SER A 149 4.59 2.66 -15.86
N ARG A 150 3.91 1.52 -15.89
CA ARG A 150 3.31 0.97 -17.12
C ARG A 150 2.21 1.89 -17.65
N HIS A 151 1.33 2.35 -16.76
CA HIS A 151 0.42 3.47 -17.04
C HIS A 151 0.46 4.53 -15.93
N PHE A 152 0.68 5.78 -16.32
CA PHE A 152 0.76 6.90 -15.39
C PHE A 152 -0.61 7.24 -14.81
N MET A 153 -0.64 7.49 -13.50
CA MET A 153 -1.85 7.87 -12.78
C MET A 153 -1.72 9.29 -12.22
N PRO A 154 -2.69 10.19 -12.42
CA PRO A 154 -2.55 11.59 -12.02
C PRO A 154 -2.67 11.77 -10.50
N VAL A 155 -2.10 12.88 -9.98
CA VAL A 155 -2.07 13.21 -8.55
C VAL A 155 -3.46 13.10 -7.85
N PRO A 156 -4.57 13.59 -8.44
CA PRO A 156 -5.89 13.42 -7.82
C PRO A 156 -6.29 11.96 -7.62
N PHE A 157 -5.90 11.07 -8.54
CA PHE A 157 -6.17 9.64 -8.40
C PHE A 157 -5.33 9.02 -7.29
N ILE A 158 -4.04 9.37 -7.19
CA ILE A 158 -3.18 8.87 -6.10
C ILE A 158 -3.77 9.23 -4.73
N LYS A 159 -4.25 10.47 -4.58
CA LYS A 159 -4.95 10.90 -3.36
C LYS A 159 -6.23 10.10 -3.09
N LYS A 160 -7.07 9.89 -4.11
CA LYS A 160 -8.27 9.04 -4.00
C LYS A 160 -7.92 7.61 -3.61
N TYR A 161 -6.85 7.05 -4.18
CA TYR A 161 -6.38 5.72 -3.83
C TYR A 161 -6.01 5.66 -2.34
N ILE A 162 -5.26 6.64 -1.84
CA ILE A 162 -4.90 6.76 -0.42
C ILE A 162 -6.13 6.92 0.49
N ASP A 163 -7.15 7.70 0.08
CA ASP A 163 -8.42 7.80 0.82
C ASP A 163 -9.08 6.43 0.97
N LEU A 164 -9.11 5.64 -0.12
CA LEU A 164 -9.68 4.29 -0.13
C LEU A 164 -8.86 3.31 0.72
N LEU A 165 -7.53 3.40 0.70
CA LEU A 165 -6.66 2.63 1.60
C LEU A 165 -7.00 2.90 3.06
N ALA A 166 -7.09 4.18 3.42
CA ALA A 166 -7.37 4.63 4.78
C ALA A 166 -8.76 4.20 5.26
N TYR A 167 -9.77 4.29 4.38
CA TYR A 167 -11.15 3.87 4.67
C TYR A 167 -11.25 2.38 5.01
N HIS A 168 -10.36 1.54 4.45
CA HIS A 168 -10.27 0.11 4.73
C HIS A 168 -9.15 -0.23 5.72
N LYS A 169 -8.62 0.75 6.46
CA LYS A 169 -7.55 0.59 7.46
C LYS A 169 -6.26 -0.05 6.94
N MET A 170 -5.98 0.07 5.64
CA MET A 170 -4.68 -0.24 5.06
C MET A 170 -3.65 0.80 5.54
N SER A 171 -2.38 0.39 5.72
CA SER A 171 -1.34 1.24 6.32
C SER A 171 -0.17 1.52 5.40
N VAL A 172 -0.01 0.78 4.31
CA VAL A 172 1.13 0.92 3.40
C VAL A 172 0.61 1.15 1.99
N PHE A 173 1.12 2.20 1.35
CA PHE A 173 1.04 2.42 -0.08
C PHE A 173 2.42 2.18 -0.69
N HIS A 174 2.59 1.06 -1.37
CA HIS A 174 3.82 0.74 -2.11
C HIS A 174 3.72 1.32 -3.52
N TRP A 175 4.57 2.29 -3.82
CA TRP A 175 4.44 3.11 -5.03
C TRP A 175 5.55 2.79 -6.02
N HIS A 176 5.20 2.04 -7.06
CA HIS A 176 6.13 1.60 -8.09
C HIS A 176 6.29 2.66 -9.17
N LEU A 177 7.38 3.42 -9.04
CA LEU A 177 7.60 4.69 -9.73
C LEU A 177 8.45 4.56 -11.00
N THR A 178 9.10 3.42 -11.23
CA THR A 178 10.08 3.28 -12.30
C THR A 178 10.04 1.87 -12.88
N ASP A 179 10.05 1.75 -14.20
CA ASP A 179 10.19 0.48 -14.90
C ASP A 179 10.71 0.73 -16.33
N ASP A 180 10.75 -0.29 -17.18
CA ASP A 180 11.20 -0.20 -18.58
C ASP A 180 10.37 0.78 -19.42
N GLN A 181 9.06 0.89 -19.15
CA GLN A 181 8.12 1.69 -19.93
C GLN A 181 7.91 3.10 -19.36
N GLY A 182 8.60 3.47 -18.28
CA GLY A 182 8.41 4.76 -17.63
C GLY A 182 9.29 5.06 -16.43
N TRP A 183 9.75 6.30 -16.34
CA TRP A 183 10.32 6.88 -15.13
C TRP A 183 9.41 7.99 -14.60
N ARG A 184 8.87 7.85 -13.38
CA ARG A 184 7.77 8.70 -12.90
C ARG A 184 8.14 9.69 -11.80
N ILE A 185 9.40 9.74 -11.36
CA ILE A 185 9.82 10.60 -10.25
C ILE A 185 10.85 11.64 -10.70
N GLN A 186 10.63 12.91 -10.42
CA GLN A 186 11.66 13.92 -10.69
C GLN A 186 12.89 13.75 -9.79
N ILE A 187 14.07 13.62 -10.41
CA ILE A 187 15.38 13.66 -9.77
C ILE A 187 16.11 14.89 -10.28
N GLU A 188 16.33 15.88 -9.43
CA GLU A 188 16.88 17.19 -9.80
C GLU A 188 18.28 17.07 -10.40
N LYS A 189 19.12 16.19 -9.84
CA LYS A 189 20.48 15.96 -10.36
C LYS A 189 20.49 15.28 -11.74
N TYR A 190 19.41 14.60 -12.12
CA TYR A 190 19.32 13.83 -13.36
C TYR A 190 18.03 14.14 -14.16
N PRO A 191 17.88 15.36 -14.70
CA PRO A 191 16.62 15.82 -15.30
C PRO A 191 16.17 14.98 -16.51
N ARG A 192 17.11 14.38 -17.26
CA ARG A 192 16.76 13.51 -18.40
C ARG A 192 15.94 12.27 -18.01
N LEU A 193 15.96 11.85 -16.74
CA LEU A 193 15.10 10.75 -16.28
C LEU A 193 13.61 11.09 -16.51
N THR A 194 13.23 12.36 -16.38
CA THR A 194 11.86 12.82 -16.67
C THR A 194 11.71 13.49 -18.04
N ASP A 195 12.76 14.13 -18.59
CA ASP A 195 12.67 14.72 -19.93
C ASP A 195 12.57 13.65 -21.03
N VAL A 196 13.24 12.50 -20.82
CA VAL A 196 13.28 11.35 -21.73
C VAL A 196 12.54 10.15 -21.12
N GLY A 197 13.00 9.66 -19.96
CA GLY A 197 12.53 8.39 -19.38
C GLY A 197 11.04 8.36 -19.00
N ALA A 198 10.42 9.51 -18.76
CA ALA A 198 8.98 9.59 -18.48
C ALA A 198 8.10 9.42 -19.74
N TRP A 199 8.67 9.32 -20.94
CA TRP A 199 7.90 9.38 -22.18
C TRP A 199 8.27 8.25 -23.13
N ARG A 200 7.25 7.51 -23.60
CA ARG A 200 7.39 6.51 -24.67
C ARG A 200 6.61 6.91 -25.91
N HIS A 201 7.05 6.42 -27.06
CA HIS A 201 6.38 6.60 -28.35
C HIS A 201 5.61 5.33 -28.69
N GLU A 202 4.28 5.38 -28.63
CA GLU A 202 3.45 4.22 -28.91
C GLU A 202 3.37 3.93 -30.42
N ALA A 203 3.04 2.70 -30.79
CA ALA A 203 3.01 2.25 -32.19
C ALA A 203 2.08 3.08 -33.10
N GLY A 204 1.10 3.80 -32.53
CA GLY A 204 0.22 4.73 -33.23
C GLY A 204 0.79 6.15 -33.42
N GLY A 205 2.04 6.40 -33.05
CA GLY A 205 2.70 7.72 -33.14
C GLY A 205 2.39 8.67 -31.97
N GLY A 206 1.54 8.25 -31.02
CA GLY A 206 1.24 9.01 -29.82
C GLY A 206 2.42 9.01 -28.83
N ARG A 207 2.64 10.15 -28.17
CA ARG A 207 3.53 10.24 -27.02
C ARG A 207 2.71 9.97 -25.76
N TYR A 208 3.10 8.95 -25.00
CA TYR A 208 2.47 8.60 -23.74
C TYR A 208 3.45 8.82 -22.59
N GLY A 209 2.98 9.36 -21.46
CA GLY A 209 3.82 9.53 -20.30
C GLY A 209 3.27 10.51 -19.27
N GLY A 210 4.15 10.88 -18.36
CA GLY A 210 3.87 11.68 -17.18
C GLY A 210 4.86 11.35 -16.07
N PHE A 211 5.06 12.28 -15.15
CA PHE A 211 5.87 12.11 -13.96
C PHE A 211 5.37 13.02 -12.85
N TYR A 212 5.76 12.72 -11.62
CA TYR A 212 5.51 13.55 -10.45
C TYR A 212 6.74 14.41 -10.16
N THR A 213 6.50 15.71 -10.05
CA THR A 213 7.49 16.63 -9.52
C THR A 213 7.75 16.33 -8.05
N GLN A 214 8.92 16.76 -7.55
CA GLN A 214 9.20 16.61 -6.11
C GLN A 214 8.19 17.37 -5.23
N ALA A 215 7.62 18.48 -5.71
CA ALA A 215 6.58 19.22 -5.00
C ALA A 215 5.28 18.40 -4.87
N GLU A 216 4.83 17.78 -5.96
CA GLU A 216 3.65 16.89 -5.94
C GLU A 216 3.88 15.67 -5.05
N ILE A 217 5.08 15.09 -5.07
CA ILE A 217 5.43 13.97 -4.17
C ILE A 217 5.35 14.40 -2.71
N ARG A 218 5.94 15.55 -2.33
CA ARG A 218 5.86 16.07 -0.95
C ARG A 218 4.42 16.32 -0.54
N GLU A 219 3.58 16.83 -1.44
CA GLU A 219 2.15 17.01 -1.20
C GLU A 219 1.43 15.67 -0.97
N ILE A 220 1.69 14.66 -1.81
CA ILE A 220 1.09 13.32 -1.68
C ILE A 220 1.55 12.62 -0.39
N VAL A 221 2.84 12.72 -0.04
CA VAL A 221 3.39 12.19 1.21
C VAL A 221 2.72 12.82 2.42
N GLN A 222 2.55 14.15 2.42
CA GLN A 222 1.83 14.85 3.49
C GLN A 222 0.37 14.38 3.55
N TYR A 223 -0.31 14.28 2.40
CA TYR A 223 -1.70 13.81 2.29
C TYR A 223 -1.90 12.40 2.85
N ALA A 224 -0.94 11.49 2.58
CA ALA A 224 -0.94 10.13 3.12
C ALA A 224 -0.69 10.09 4.63
N SER A 225 0.19 10.96 5.14
CA SER A 225 0.50 11.03 6.57
C SER A 225 -0.73 11.41 7.42
N GLU A 226 -1.58 12.32 6.91
CA GLU A 226 -2.85 12.72 7.55
C GLU A 226 -3.88 11.59 7.62
N ARG A 227 -3.65 10.52 6.84
CA ARG A 227 -4.45 9.29 6.78
C ARG A 227 -3.74 8.10 7.41
N TYR A 228 -2.59 8.33 8.03
CA TYR A 228 -1.75 7.30 8.64
C TYR A 228 -1.38 6.17 7.67
N VAL A 229 -1.24 6.51 6.39
CA VAL A 229 -0.72 5.62 5.33
C VAL A 229 0.75 5.98 5.10
N THR A 230 1.63 5.00 5.27
CA THR A 230 3.05 5.14 4.94
C THR A 230 3.27 4.84 3.47
N ILE A 231 3.90 5.77 2.75
CA ILE A 231 4.31 5.55 1.37
C ILE A 231 5.69 4.90 1.36
N ILE A 232 5.86 3.83 0.58
CA ILE A 232 7.13 3.19 0.30
C ILE A 232 7.42 3.39 -1.18
N PRO A 233 8.41 4.22 -1.55
CA PRO A 233 8.80 4.38 -2.93
C PRO A 233 9.56 3.15 -3.40
N GLU A 234 9.33 2.75 -4.65
CA GLU A 234 10.13 1.75 -5.34
C GLU A 234 10.87 2.38 -6.51
N ILE A 235 12.18 2.17 -6.52
CA ILE A 235 13.05 2.41 -7.67
C ILE A 235 13.60 1.04 -8.07
N GLU A 236 13.19 0.57 -9.24
CA GLU A 236 13.55 -0.76 -9.76
C GLU A 236 15.04 -0.85 -10.10
N LEU A 237 15.72 -1.82 -9.49
CA LEU A 237 17.16 -2.04 -9.61
C LEU A 237 17.53 -3.53 -9.43
N PRO A 238 18.52 -4.08 -10.18
CA PRO A 238 19.18 -3.50 -11.35
C PRO A 238 18.44 -3.78 -12.67
N GLY A 239 17.39 -4.61 -12.64
CA GLY A 239 16.47 -4.85 -13.75
C GLY A 239 15.53 -3.67 -14.02
N HIS A 240 14.55 -3.85 -14.90
CA HIS A 240 13.49 -2.88 -15.18
C HIS A 240 13.97 -1.43 -15.39
N ALA A 241 15.08 -1.30 -16.12
CA ALA A 241 15.88 -0.08 -16.15
C ALA A 241 15.77 0.69 -17.47
N THR A 242 15.08 0.16 -18.48
CA THR A 242 15.20 0.68 -19.85
C THR A 242 14.81 2.15 -19.97
N ALA A 243 13.84 2.64 -19.20
CA ALA A 243 13.48 4.07 -19.18
C ALA A 243 14.64 4.96 -18.70
N ALA A 244 15.35 4.54 -17.65
CA ALA A 244 16.53 5.25 -17.15
C ALA A 244 17.71 5.14 -18.11
N LEU A 245 17.91 3.98 -18.73
CA LEU A 245 18.98 3.76 -19.70
C LEU A 245 18.74 4.53 -21.01
N ALA A 246 17.49 4.74 -21.44
CA ALA A 246 17.17 5.65 -22.54
C ALA A 246 17.57 7.10 -22.23
N ALA A 247 17.44 7.52 -20.96
CA ALA A 247 17.87 8.83 -20.51
C ALA A 247 19.40 8.94 -20.34
N TYR A 248 20.06 7.91 -19.80
CA TYR A 248 21.49 7.87 -19.52
C TYR A 248 22.09 6.51 -19.90
N PRO A 249 22.35 6.27 -21.19
CA PRO A 249 22.79 4.97 -21.69
C PRO A 249 24.17 4.54 -21.16
N GLU A 250 24.99 5.48 -20.70
CA GLU A 250 26.32 5.24 -20.13
C GLU A 250 26.34 4.36 -18.87
N TYR A 251 25.19 4.20 -18.19
CA TYR A 251 25.05 3.32 -17.01
C TYR A 251 24.68 1.87 -17.34
N SER A 252 24.50 1.56 -18.62
CA SER A 252 24.31 0.19 -19.12
C SER A 252 25.65 -0.50 -19.46
N CYS A 253 25.60 -1.80 -19.73
CA CYS A 253 26.79 -2.53 -20.20
C CYS A 253 27.15 -2.17 -21.64
N THR A 254 26.15 -1.98 -22.52
CA THR A 254 26.35 -1.81 -23.96
C THR A 254 26.55 -0.36 -24.38
N GLY A 255 26.18 0.62 -23.53
CA GLY A 255 26.28 2.04 -23.83
C GLY A 255 25.17 2.56 -24.76
N GLY A 256 24.14 1.76 -25.04
CA GLY A 256 23.00 2.14 -25.88
C GLY A 256 23.29 2.10 -27.40
N PRO A 257 22.44 2.76 -28.21
CA PRO A 257 21.27 3.56 -27.82
C PRO A 257 20.10 2.71 -27.31
N PHE A 258 19.24 3.30 -26.47
CA PHE A 258 18.00 2.69 -25.99
C PHE A 258 16.81 3.63 -26.20
N ASN A 259 15.63 3.05 -26.30
CA ASN A 259 14.36 3.77 -26.24
C ASN A 259 13.59 3.30 -25.00
N VAL A 260 12.77 4.16 -24.42
CA VAL A 260 11.79 3.75 -23.40
C VAL A 260 10.90 2.65 -23.99
N ALA A 261 10.73 1.55 -23.28
CA ALA A 261 10.07 0.36 -23.82
C ALA A 261 8.58 0.63 -24.10
N THR A 262 8.06 -0.04 -25.12
CA THR A 262 6.66 0.05 -25.57
C THR A 262 5.93 -1.29 -25.50
N SER A 263 6.64 -2.34 -25.11
CA SER A 263 6.12 -3.68 -24.87
C SER A 263 6.28 -4.06 -23.40
N TRP A 264 5.52 -5.09 -22.99
CA TRP A 264 5.57 -5.68 -21.66
C TRP A 264 6.52 -6.88 -21.65
N GLY A 265 7.06 -7.21 -20.48
CA GLY A 265 7.90 -8.38 -20.26
C GLY A 265 9.27 -8.02 -19.70
N ILE A 266 10.19 -8.98 -19.80
CA ILE A 266 11.52 -8.92 -19.21
C ILE A 266 12.55 -8.49 -20.26
N PHE A 267 13.41 -7.53 -19.90
CA PHE A 267 14.40 -6.94 -20.80
C PHE A 267 15.84 -7.25 -20.35
N ASP A 268 16.69 -7.63 -21.29
CA ASP A 268 18.10 -7.95 -21.02
C ASP A 268 18.95 -6.74 -20.62
N ASP A 269 18.53 -5.53 -21.02
CA ASP A 269 19.29 -4.31 -20.81
C ASP A 269 19.08 -3.76 -19.40
N VAL A 270 20.04 -4.08 -18.52
CA VAL A 270 20.05 -3.77 -17.09
C VAL A 270 21.19 -2.81 -16.70
N TYR A 271 21.15 -2.24 -15.50
CA TYR A 271 22.24 -1.43 -14.97
C TYR A 271 23.57 -2.21 -14.93
N CYS A 272 24.67 -1.56 -15.33
CA CYS A 272 25.99 -2.19 -15.36
C CYS A 272 26.64 -2.21 -13.98
N VAL A 273 26.79 -3.40 -13.41
CA VAL A 273 27.43 -3.61 -12.10
C VAL A 273 28.95 -3.42 -12.16
N GLY A 274 29.57 -3.57 -13.34
CA GLY A 274 31.01 -3.36 -13.51
C GLY A 274 31.46 -1.90 -13.38
N ARG A 275 30.56 -0.94 -13.61
CA ARG A 275 30.88 0.49 -13.65
C ARG A 275 30.66 1.16 -12.30
N GLU A 276 31.68 1.86 -11.82
CA GLU A 276 31.60 2.62 -10.58
C GLU A 276 30.63 3.80 -10.66
N THR A 277 30.60 4.46 -11.83
CA THR A 277 29.68 5.57 -12.11
C THR A 277 28.21 5.17 -12.03
N THR A 278 27.87 3.90 -12.28
CA THR A 278 26.51 3.38 -12.08
C THR A 278 26.11 3.45 -10.61
N PHE A 279 26.99 3.07 -9.68
CA PHE A 279 26.71 3.16 -8.25
C PHE A 279 26.64 4.59 -7.75
N GLU A 280 27.46 5.50 -8.31
CA GLU A 280 27.36 6.93 -8.01
C GLU A 280 26.00 7.49 -8.46
N PHE A 281 25.59 7.18 -9.70
CA PHE A 281 24.29 7.56 -10.25
C PHE A 281 23.13 7.09 -9.36
N LEU A 282 23.10 5.79 -9.07
CA LEU A 282 22.05 5.19 -8.24
C LEU A 282 22.07 5.71 -6.81
N GLY A 283 23.26 5.92 -6.23
CA GLY A 283 23.39 6.50 -4.90
C GLY A 283 22.79 7.90 -4.83
N ASN A 284 23.09 8.74 -5.83
CA ASN A 284 22.53 10.08 -5.93
C ASN A 284 20.99 10.07 -6.08
N VAL A 285 20.45 9.21 -6.96
CA VAL A 285 19.00 9.02 -7.11
C VAL A 285 18.36 8.63 -5.78
N LEU A 286 18.91 7.62 -5.10
CA LEU A 286 18.36 7.12 -3.84
C LEU A 286 18.51 8.11 -2.69
N THR A 287 19.48 9.02 -2.73
CA THR A 287 19.58 10.14 -1.79
C THR A 287 18.39 11.09 -1.92
N GLU A 288 18.07 11.54 -3.14
CA GLU A 288 16.90 12.40 -3.36
C GLU A 288 15.58 11.68 -3.01
N VAL A 289 15.46 10.40 -3.34
CA VAL A 289 14.30 9.57 -2.95
C VAL A 289 14.19 9.49 -1.42
N ALA A 290 15.28 9.23 -0.71
CA ALA A 290 15.26 9.13 0.75
C ALA A 290 14.82 10.43 1.44
N GLU A 291 15.11 11.59 0.85
CA GLU A 291 14.69 12.91 1.32
C GLU A 291 13.20 13.17 1.09
N LEU A 292 12.66 12.72 -0.05
CA LEU A 292 11.25 12.91 -0.41
C LEU A 292 10.29 12.05 0.43
N PHE A 293 10.73 10.85 0.81
CA PHE A 293 9.88 9.88 1.50
C PHE A 293 10.38 9.66 2.94
N PRO A 294 9.73 10.25 3.96
CA PRO A 294 10.18 10.19 5.36
C PRO A 294 10.05 8.79 5.98
N GLY A 295 9.34 7.86 5.31
CA GLY A 295 9.22 6.47 5.71
C GLY A 295 10.58 5.79 5.88
N LYS A 296 10.60 4.74 6.71
CA LYS A 296 11.83 3.98 7.01
C LYS A 296 12.26 3.04 5.88
N TYR A 297 11.42 2.81 4.88
CA TYR A 297 11.63 1.83 3.83
C TYR A 297 11.80 2.50 2.46
N VAL A 298 12.68 1.92 1.65
CA VAL A 298 12.76 2.15 0.20
C VAL A 298 12.82 0.77 -0.45
N HIS A 299 11.94 0.52 -1.40
CA HIS A 299 11.97 -0.69 -2.21
C HIS A 299 12.94 -0.49 -3.37
N ILE A 300 13.76 -1.50 -3.65
CA ILE A 300 14.74 -1.44 -4.74
C ILE A 300 14.43 -2.40 -5.88
N GLY A 301 13.27 -3.05 -5.84
CA GLY A 301 12.92 -4.12 -6.75
C GLY A 301 13.81 -5.35 -6.55
N GLY A 302 14.54 -5.71 -7.60
CA GLY A 302 15.51 -6.81 -7.62
C GLY A 302 15.00 -8.06 -8.32
N ASP A 303 13.79 -8.00 -8.85
CA ASP A 303 13.15 -9.03 -9.66
C ASP A 303 13.67 -9.05 -11.10
N GLU A 304 13.41 -10.18 -11.75
CA GLU A 304 13.49 -10.39 -13.21
C GLU A 304 14.74 -9.83 -13.92
N SER A 305 15.87 -9.68 -13.23
CA SER A 305 17.09 -9.10 -13.80
C SER A 305 17.88 -10.12 -14.63
N PRO A 306 17.89 -10.08 -15.97
CA PRO A 306 18.57 -11.09 -16.76
C PRO A 306 20.08 -10.91 -16.69
N LYS A 307 20.81 -12.04 -16.68
CA LYS A 307 22.28 -12.02 -16.45
C LYS A 307 23.10 -11.87 -17.73
N ALA A 308 22.46 -11.94 -18.90
CA ALA A 308 23.11 -12.02 -20.20
C ALA A 308 24.09 -10.86 -20.45
N ARG A 309 23.71 -9.62 -20.10
CA ARG A 309 24.58 -8.45 -20.27
C ARG A 309 25.80 -8.47 -19.36
N TRP A 310 25.67 -8.95 -18.13
CA TRP A 310 26.81 -9.04 -17.22
C TRP A 310 27.77 -10.18 -17.59
N GLN A 311 27.24 -11.29 -18.10
CA GLN A 311 28.04 -12.40 -18.61
C GLN A 311 28.94 -11.98 -19.78
N ALA A 312 28.40 -11.15 -20.68
CA ALA A 312 29.09 -10.73 -21.89
C ALA A 312 29.98 -9.47 -21.73
N HIS A 313 30.01 -8.83 -20.56
CA HIS A 313 30.67 -7.53 -20.38
C HIS A 313 31.92 -7.61 -19.50
N ASP A 314 33.07 -7.21 -20.04
CA ASP A 314 34.38 -7.37 -19.41
C ASP A 314 34.46 -6.74 -18.02
N LEU A 315 33.96 -5.50 -17.82
CA LEU A 315 34.01 -4.86 -16.50
C LEU A 315 33.15 -5.58 -15.46
N CYS A 316 32.07 -6.26 -15.87
CA CYS A 316 31.27 -7.05 -14.95
C CYS A 316 32.03 -8.33 -14.56
N GLN A 317 32.72 -8.96 -15.51
CA GLN A 317 33.58 -10.11 -15.24
C GLN A 317 34.83 -9.74 -14.42
N ASP A 318 35.40 -8.56 -14.63
CA ASP A 318 36.47 -7.99 -13.78
C ASP A 318 35.98 -7.81 -12.34
N ARG A 319 34.79 -7.21 -12.15
CA ARG A 319 34.18 -7.05 -10.82
C ARG A 319 34.00 -8.39 -10.12
N LYS A 320 33.55 -9.43 -10.84
CA LYS A 320 33.45 -10.79 -10.28
C LYS A 320 34.80 -11.30 -9.81
N ARG A 321 35.87 -11.13 -10.61
CA ARG A 321 37.24 -11.54 -10.23
C ARG A 321 37.76 -10.75 -9.02
N GLU A 322 37.53 -9.45 -8.98
CA GLU A 322 37.98 -8.55 -7.90
C GLU A 322 37.39 -8.95 -6.54
N PHE A 323 36.12 -9.35 -6.53
CA PHE A 323 35.38 -9.69 -5.30
C PHE A 323 35.19 -11.20 -5.07
N ASP A 324 35.89 -12.05 -5.83
CA ASP A 324 35.81 -13.53 -5.76
C ASP A 324 34.37 -14.07 -5.88
N LEU A 325 33.58 -13.46 -6.77
CA LEU A 325 32.18 -13.82 -7.02
C LEU A 325 32.11 -14.92 -8.09
N ARG A 326 31.35 -15.99 -7.83
CA ARG A 326 31.33 -17.18 -8.69
C ARG A 326 30.31 -17.03 -9.81
N THR A 327 29.11 -16.57 -9.48
CA THR A 327 27.97 -16.47 -10.41
C THR A 327 27.56 -15.02 -10.64
N GLU A 328 26.67 -14.79 -11.61
CA GLU A 328 26.02 -13.49 -11.76
C GLU A 328 24.96 -13.21 -10.69
N ASP A 329 24.46 -14.23 -10.00
CA ASP A 329 23.61 -14.05 -8.82
C ASP A 329 24.42 -13.52 -7.63
N ASP A 330 25.66 -13.99 -7.46
CA ASP A 330 26.62 -13.39 -6.52
C ASP A 330 26.90 -11.92 -6.88
N LEU A 331 26.95 -11.59 -8.18
CA LEU A 331 27.12 -10.22 -8.67
C LEU A 331 25.90 -9.34 -8.39
N GLN A 332 24.68 -9.87 -8.51
CA GLN A 332 23.47 -9.17 -8.07
C GLN A 332 23.46 -8.98 -6.56
N SER A 333 23.83 -9.98 -5.78
CA SER A 333 23.96 -9.89 -4.32
C SER A 333 24.97 -8.81 -3.90
N TYR A 334 26.11 -8.73 -4.60
CA TYR A 334 27.07 -7.63 -4.44
C TYR A 334 26.43 -6.27 -4.70
N PHE A 335 25.69 -6.13 -5.80
CA PHE A 335 24.99 -4.90 -6.15
C PHE A 335 23.96 -4.51 -5.08
N VAL A 336 23.06 -5.43 -4.69
CA VAL A 336 22.03 -5.24 -3.66
C VAL A 336 22.66 -4.87 -2.33
N THR A 337 23.75 -5.54 -1.94
CA THR A 337 24.47 -5.25 -0.70
C THR A 337 25.03 -3.83 -0.70
N ARG A 338 25.57 -3.39 -1.83
CA ARG A 338 26.13 -2.04 -1.95
C ARG A 338 25.04 -0.96 -1.89
N ILE A 339 23.92 -1.17 -2.56
CA ILE A 339 22.75 -0.29 -2.49
C ILE A 339 22.17 -0.27 -1.06
N GLY A 340 22.05 -1.43 -0.42
CA GLY A 340 21.58 -1.55 0.97
C GLY A 340 22.44 -0.77 1.97
N ARG A 341 23.77 -0.81 1.82
CA ARG A 341 24.68 0.03 2.64
C ARG A 341 24.45 1.52 2.44
N HIS A 342 24.22 1.95 1.20
CA HIS A 342 23.91 3.36 0.90
C HIS A 342 22.60 3.78 1.56
N LEU A 343 21.53 3.03 1.35
CA LEU A 343 20.22 3.27 1.99
C LEU A 343 20.32 3.33 3.52
N LYS A 344 21.09 2.41 4.12
CA LYS A 344 21.34 2.41 5.56
C LYS A 344 22.05 3.68 6.03
N SER A 345 23.00 4.20 5.27
CA SER A 345 23.66 5.49 5.58
C SER A 345 22.69 6.67 5.58
N LEU A 346 21.59 6.56 4.83
CA LEU A 346 20.48 7.52 4.77
C LEU A 346 19.39 7.25 5.82
N GLY A 347 19.61 6.30 6.74
CA GLY A 347 18.61 5.89 7.75
C GLY A 347 17.43 5.10 7.18
N LYS A 348 17.56 4.58 5.95
CA LYS A 348 16.53 3.76 5.29
C LYS A 348 16.86 2.28 5.41
N ARG A 349 15.81 1.47 5.35
CA ARG A 349 15.85 0.02 5.31
C ARG A 349 15.42 -0.45 3.94
N LEU A 350 16.25 -1.29 3.33
CA LEU A 350 16.00 -1.89 2.03
C LEU A 350 14.83 -2.87 2.11
N VAL A 351 13.94 -2.77 1.12
CA VAL A 351 12.97 -3.81 0.78
C VAL A 351 13.25 -4.27 -0.65
N GLY A 352 13.11 -5.55 -0.94
CA GLY A 352 13.23 -6.07 -2.30
C GLY A 352 12.39 -7.32 -2.52
N TRP A 353 12.13 -7.63 -3.79
CA TRP A 353 11.48 -8.86 -4.22
C TRP A 353 12.33 -10.08 -3.85
N ASP A 354 11.70 -11.24 -3.68
CA ASP A 354 12.36 -12.40 -3.08
C ASP A 354 13.56 -12.97 -3.87
N GLU A 355 13.75 -12.56 -5.13
CA GLU A 355 14.97 -12.79 -5.92
C GLU A 355 16.24 -12.25 -5.26
N ILE A 356 16.16 -11.17 -4.47
CA ILE A 356 17.36 -10.64 -3.81
C ILE A 356 17.97 -11.63 -2.79
N LEU A 357 17.22 -12.69 -2.43
CA LEU A 357 17.70 -13.76 -1.57
C LEU A 357 18.52 -14.82 -2.32
N ASP A 358 18.36 -14.96 -3.64
CA ASP A 358 18.91 -16.09 -4.41
C ASP A 358 20.46 -16.12 -4.38
N GLY A 359 21.13 -14.95 -4.31
CA GLY A 359 22.58 -14.80 -4.07
C GLY A 359 22.94 -14.36 -2.64
N GLY A 360 21.97 -14.35 -1.72
CA GLY A 360 22.07 -13.78 -0.37
C GLY A 360 21.71 -12.29 -0.31
N ALA A 361 21.00 -11.90 0.75
CA ALA A 361 20.58 -10.53 0.99
C ALA A 361 21.24 -9.93 2.24
N PRO A 362 21.38 -8.59 2.35
CA PRO A 362 21.79 -7.94 3.60
C PRO A 362 20.90 -8.37 4.76
N ALA A 363 21.47 -8.66 5.94
CA ALA A 363 20.73 -9.22 7.09
C ALA A 363 19.53 -8.36 7.51
N GLU A 364 19.62 -7.05 7.34
CA GLU A 364 18.57 -6.09 7.60
C GLU A 364 17.54 -5.93 6.48
N ALA A 365 17.70 -6.56 5.32
CA ALA A 365 16.72 -6.47 4.23
C ALA A 365 15.36 -7.01 4.67
N THR A 366 14.29 -6.39 4.19
CA THR A 366 12.94 -6.95 4.24
C THR A 366 12.63 -7.56 2.88
N ILE A 367 12.07 -8.78 2.87
CA ILE A 367 11.82 -9.55 1.66
C ILE A 367 10.33 -9.53 1.32
N MET A 368 9.98 -9.18 0.08
CA MET A 368 8.63 -9.33 -0.46
C MET A 368 8.51 -10.66 -1.22
N ALA A 369 7.79 -11.62 -0.64
CA ALA A 369 7.63 -12.95 -1.21
C ALA A 369 6.46 -13.01 -2.19
N TRP A 370 6.75 -12.86 -3.48
CA TRP A 370 5.76 -12.78 -4.55
C TRP A 370 5.69 -14.07 -5.37
N ARG A 371 6.81 -14.76 -5.58
CA ARG A 371 6.86 -15.97 -6.42
C ARG A 371 6.04 -17.09 -5.79
N SER A 372 6.14 -17.27 -4.46
CA SER A 372 5.36 -18.27 -3.73
C SER A 372 5.35 -18.07 -2.20
N ALA A 373 4.53 -18.84 -1.49
CA ALA A 373 4.54 -18.83 -0.03
C ALA A 373 5.82 -19.47 0.55
N GLU A 374 6.39 -20.45 -0.17
CA GLU A 374 7.64 -21.12 0.18
C GLU A 374 8.82 -20.16 0.20
N LYS A 375 8.87 -19.18 -0.72
CA LYS A 375 9.87 -18.11 -0.69
C LYS A 375 9.76 -17.24 0.56
N GLY A 376 8.54 -17.02 1.06
CA GLY A 376 8.33 -16.37 2.35
C GLY A 376 8.86 -17.19 3.54
N ILE A 377 8.68 -18.52 3.51
CA ILE A 377 9.24 -19.42 4.53
C ILE A 377 10.78 -19.42 4.48
N GLU A 378 11.36 -19.45 3.27
CA GLU A 378 12.80 -19.38 3.05
C GLU A 378 13.40 -18.09 3.65
N ALA A 379 12.82 -16.94 3.31
CA ALA A 379 13.25 -15.64 3.82
C ALA A 379 13.14 -15.53 5.36
N ALA A 380 12.05 -16.03 5.94
CA ALA A 380 11.86 -16.04 7.39
C ALA A 380 12.88 -16.95 8.10
N ARG A 381 13.21 -18.12 7.51
CA ARG A 381 14.27 -19.01 8.04
C ARG A 381 15.67 -18.39 7.93
N ALA A 382 15.90 -17.56 6.93
CA ALA A 382 17.10 -16.76 6.79
C ALA A 382 17.14 -15.55 7.76
N GLY A 383 16.08 -15.33 8.56
CA GLY A 383 16.03 -14.30 9.61
C GLY A 383 15.56 -12.93 9.13
N HIS A 384 15.11 -12.80 7.88
CA HIS A 384 14.62 -11.54 7.34
C HIS A 384 13.15 -11.30 7.73
N PRO A 385 12.73 -10.05 7.96
CA PRO A 385 11.31 -9.73 7.95
C PRO A 385 10.72 -9.92 6.56
N VAL A 386 9.51 -10.45 6.50
CA VAL A 386 8.84 -10.86 5.28
C VAL A 386 7.50 -10.14 5.15
N VAL A 387 7.23 -9.65 3.94
CA VAL A 387 5.90 -9.22 3.51
C VAL A 387 5.43 -10.23 2.48
N MET A 388 4.28 -10.84 2.73
CA MET A 388 3.71 -11.83 1.82
C MET A 388 2.92 -11.14 0.72
N CYS A 389 3.21 -11.47 -0.53
CA CYS A 389 2.44 -10.98 -1.68
C CYS A 389 2.35 -12.04 -2.79
N PRO A 390 2.07 -13.33 -2.46
CA PRO A 390 2.18 -14.40 -3.43
C PRO A 390 1.22 -14.20 -4.59
N MET A 391 1.72 -14.41 -5.81
CA MET A 391 0.97 -14.32 -7.07
C MET A 391 -0.38 -15.04 -7.04
N SER A 392 -0.45 -16.14 -6.29
CA SER A 392 -1.67 -16.94 -6.14
C SER A 392 -2.85 -16.18 -5.51
N HIS A 393 -2.62 -15.21 -4.63
CA HIS A 393 -3.68 -14.54 -3.85
C HIS A 393 -3.63 -13.01 -3.96
N CYS A 394 -2.47 -12.44 -4.27
CA CYS A 394 -2.18 -11.03 -4.07
C CYS A 394 -1.96 -10.25 -5.37
N TYR A 395 -2.14 -10.86 -6.54
CA TYR A 395 -1.99 -10.15 -7.82
C TYR A 395 -3.37 -9.73 -8.32
N PHE A 396 -3.63 -8.42 -8.25
CA PHE A 396 -4.92 -7.81 -8.57
C PHE A 396 -4.99 -7.34 -10.03
N ASP A 397 -3.92 -7.52 -10.78
CA ASP A 397 -3.85 -7.49 -12.23
C ASP A 397 -4.37 -8.76 -12.91
N HIS A 398 -4.63 -9.82 -12.13
CA HIS A 398 -5.25 -11.05 -12.62
C HIS A 398 -6.77 -10.96 -12.79
N TYR A 399 -7.31 -11.78 -13.70
CA TYR A 399 -8.75 -11.97 -13.88
C TYR A 399 -9.48 -12.29 -12.58
N GLN A 400 -10.65 -11.66 -12.40
CA GLN A 400 -11.51 -11.85 -11.22
C GLN A 400 -12.61 -12.90 -11.43
N SER A 401 -12.95 -13.21 -12.68
CA SER A 401 -13.84 -14.29 -13.04
C SER A 401 -13.41 -14.94 -14.36
N ARG A 402 -14.13 -15.98 -14.79
CA ARG A 402 -13.83 -16.70 -16.04
C ARG A 402 -14.57 -16.13 -17.26
N GLU A 403 -15.53 -15.24 -17.05
CA GLU A 403 -16.45 -14.78 -18.10
C GLU A 403 -16.64 -13.26 -18.01
N ASN A 404 -16.75 -12.60 -19.16
CA ASN A 404 -17.10 -11.18 -19.26
C ASN A 404 -16.16 -10.21 -18.48
N GLU A 405 -14.88 -10.55 -18.37
CA GLU A 405 -13.88 -9.66 -17.78
C GLU A 405 -13.21 -8.78 -18.83
N PRO A 406 -12.85 -7.53 -18.50
CA PRO A 406 -11.88 -6.76 -19.26
C PRO A 406 -10.56 -7.52 -19.41
N LYS A 407 -9.77 -7.17 -20.44
CA LYS A 407 -8.47 -7.79 -20.66
C LYS A 407 -7.58 -7.59 -19.42
N ALA A 408 -7.05 -8.69 -18.92
CA ALA A 408 -6.08 -8.75 -17.82
C ALA A 408 -4.83 -9.51 -18.29
N ILE A 409 -3.75 -9.46 -17.51
CA ILE A 409 -2.48 -10.11 -17.88
C ILE A 409 -2.61 -11.64 -17.94
N GLY A 410 -3.55 -12.21 -17.18
CA GLY A 410 -3.73 -13.64 -17.02
C GLY A 410 -4.23 -13.97 -15.62
N GLY A 411 -3.86 -15.14 -15.13
CA GLY A 411 -4.14 -15.57 -13.77
C GLY A 411 -5.63 -15.70 -13.42
N HIS A 412 -5.89 -16.03 -12.16
CA HIS A 412 -7.25 -16.08 -11.62
C HIS A 412 -7.22 -15.87 -10.11
N THR A 413 -7.56 -14.65 -9.69
CA THR A 413 -7.55 -14.21 -8.29
C THR A 413 -8.93 -13.65 -7.93
N PRO A 414 -9.96 -14.51 -7.82
CA PRO A 414 -11.32 -14.10 -7.43
C PRO A 414 -11.40 -13.69 -5.95
N LEU A 415 -12.50 -13.02 -5.60
CA LEU A 415 -12.70 -12.42 -4.26
C LEU A 415 -12.61 -13.43 -3.11
N ASP A 416 -13.22 -14.61 -3.27
CA ASP A 416 -13.22 -15.71 -2.30
C ASP A 416 -11.80 -16.25 -2.06
N LYS A 417 -11.01 -16.35 -3.13
CA LYS A 417 -9.60 -16.74 -3.03
C LYS A 417 -8.79 -15.72 -2.23
N VAL A 418 -8.99 -14.42 -2.47
CA VAL A 418 -8.34 -13.35 -1.67
C VAL A 418 -8.75 -13.46 -0.20
N TYR A 419 -10.04 -13.65 0.09
CA TYR A 419 -10.54 -13.76 1.46
C TYR A 419 -10.00 -14.99 2.20
N ALA A 420 -9.85 -16.11 1.50
CA ALA A 420 -9.31 -17.36 2.04
C ALA A 420 -7.80 -17.29 2.33
N PHE A 421 -7.10 -16.25 1.87
CA PHE A 421 -5.68 -16.10 2.10
C PHE A 421 -5.33 -16.07 3.59
N GLU A 422 -4.24 -16.76 3.93
CA GLU A 422 -3.64 -16.75 5.25
C GLU A 422 -2.17 -16.32 5.12
N PRO A 423 -1.82 -15.09 5.54
CA PRO A 423 -0.47 -14.57 5.40
C PRO A 423 0.58 -15.36 6.17
N VAL A 424 0.23 -16.05 7.27
CA VAL A 424 1.18 -16.94 7.95
C VAL A 424 1.18 -18.30 7.25
N PRO A 425 2.23 -18.67 6.50
CA PRO A 425 2.21 -19.90 5.71
C PRO A 425 2.11 -21.14 6.58
N ALA A 426 1.40 -22.16 6.08
CA ALA A 426 1.39 -23.46 6.73
C ALA A 426 2.82 -24.04 6.75
N GLY A 427 3.24 -24.59 7.89
CA GLY A 427 4.58 -25.16 8.06
C GLY A 427 5.68 -24.16 8.46
N LEU A 428 5.36 -22.88 8.63
CA LEU A 428 6.27 -21.93 9.30
C LEU A 428 6.33 -22.25 10.80
N PRO A 429 7.52 -22.49 11.38
CA PRO A 429 7.66 -22.70 12.82
C PRO A 429 7.12 -21.51 13.65
N PRO A 430 6.45 -21.74 14.80
CA PRO A 430 5.84 -20.68 15.60
C PRO A 430 6.78 -19.52 15.96
N GLU A 431 8.05 -19.82 16.26
CA GLU A 431 9.08 -18.85 16.59
C GLU A 431 9.46 -17.92 15.44
N LEU A 432 9.18 -18.31 14.19
CA LEU A 432 9.45 -17.52 13.00
C LEU A 432 8.26 -16.68 12.54
N ILE A 433 7.07 -16.87 13.12
CA ILE A 433 5.86 -16.10 12.75
C ILE A 433 6.08 -14.60 12.92
N GLN A 434 6.87 -14.18 13.92
CA GLN A 434 7.22 -12.78 14.16
C GLN A 434 7.98 -12.10 13.01
N HIS A 435 8.58 -12.87 12.10
CA HIS A 435 9.20 -12.31 10.90
C HIS A 435 8.17 -11.88 9.86
N ILE A 436 6.95 -12.43 9.88
CA ILE A 436 5.88 -12.07 8.95
C ILE A 436 5.26 -10.72 9.38
N LEU A 437 5.67 -9.65 8.72
CA LEU A 437 5.18 -8.29 9.01
C LEU A 437 3.71 -8.11 8.61
N GLY A 438 3.26 -8.88 7.62
CA GLY A 438 1.93 -8.83 7.05
C GLY A 438 1.92 -9.20 5.58
N ALA A 439 1.01 -8.59 4.83
CA ALA A 439 0.85 -8.88 3.40
C ALA A 439 0.51 -7.64 2.58
N GLN A 440 0.60 -7.81 1.26
CA GLN A 440 0.31 -6.77 0.29
C GLN A 440 -0.31 -7.38 -0.97
N ALA A 441 -1.26 -6.67 -1.58
CA ALA A 441 -1.65 -6.95 -2.97
C ALA A 441 -0.95 -6.00 -3.94
N ASN A 442 -0.55 -6.55 -5.08
CA ASN A 442 0.14 -5.89 -6.17
C ASN A 442 -0.83 -5.58 -7.30
N VAL A 443 -0.83 -4.33 -7.75
CA VAL A 443 -1.60 -3.85 -8.90
C VAL A 443 -0.64 -3.42 -10.00
N TRP A 444 -0.28 -4.35 -10.87
CA TRP A 444 0.50 -4.09 -12.10
C TRP A 444 -0.42 -3.56 -13.20
N THR A 445 0.01 -2.56 -13.97
CA THR A 445 -0.91 -1.76 -14.80
C THR A 445 -0.74 -1.93 -16.30
N GLU A 446 -0.11 -2.99 -16.81
CA GLU A 446 0.06 -3.25 -18.25
C GLU A 446 -1.27 -3.19 -19.03
N TYR A 447 -2.37 -3.63 -18.41
CA TYR A 447 -3.70 -3.65 -19.01
C TYR A 447 -4.71 -2.72 -18.30
N MET A 448 -4.24 -1.82 -17.44
CA MET A 448 -5.08 -0.86 -16.70
C MET A 448 -4.71 0.58 -17.09
N ALA A 449 -5.19 1.03 -18.24
CA ALA A 449 -4.78 2.32 -18.82
C ALA A 449 -5.33 3.57 -18.11
N ASP A 450 -6.37 3.41 -17.27
CA ASP A 450 -7.05 4.53 -16.60
C ASP A 450 -7.47 4.18 -15.17
N GLU A 451 -7.85 5.23 -14.42
CA GLU A 451 -8.23 5.15 -13.01
C GLU A 451 -9.43 4.24 -12.76
N SER A 452 -10.39 4.26 -13.68
CA SER A 452 -11.64 3.53 -13.56
C SER A 452 -11.39 2.02 -13.65
N HIS A 453 -10.50 1.60 -14.55
CA HIS A 453 -10.10 0.21 -14.68
C HIS A 453 -9.26 -0.26 -13.49
N VAL A 454 -8.36 0.58 -12.97
CA VAL A 454 -7.63 0.25 -11.72
C VAL A 454 -8.60 -0.02 -10.57
N LEU A 455 -9.60 0.84 -10.38
CA LEU A 455 -10.59 0.65 -9.32
C LEU A 455 -11.45 -0.62 -9.54
N TYR A 456 -11.75 -0.97 -10.78
CA TYR A 456 -12.47 -2.21 -11.12
C TYR A 456 -11.66 -3.45 -10.72
N MET A 457 -10.35 -3.40 -10.94
CA MET A 457 -9.45 -4.49 -10.62
C MET A 457 -9.16 -4.57 -9.11
N VAL A 458 -9.11 -3.44 -8.42
CA VAL A 458 -8.82 -3.42 -6.97
C VAL A 458 -10.05 -3.80 -6.13
N PHE A 459 -11.25 -3.38 -6.52
CA PHE A 459 -12.46 -3.57 -5.73
C PHE A 459 -13.43 -4.59 -6.33
N PRO A 460 -14.03 -5.48 -5.51
CA PRO A 460 -14.03 -5.48 -4.04
C PRO A 460 -12.91 -6.29 -3.37
N ARG A 461 -11.89 -6.77 -4.11
CA ARG A 461 -10.83 -7.63 -3.55
C ARG A 461 -10.04 -6.99 -2.41
N MET A 462 -9.82 -5.68 -2.45
CA MET A 462 -9.18 -4.96 -1.34
C MET A 462 -10.01 -4.99 -0.04
N CYS A 463 -11.34 -5.04 -0.12
CA CYS A 463 -12.19 -5.23 1.05
C CYS A 463 -11.88 -6.56 1.74
N ALA A 464 -11.77 -7.64 0.96
CA ALA A 464 -11.42 -8.96 1.48
C ALA A 464 -10.00 -8.98 2.07
N LEU A 465 -9.03 -8.41 1.37
CA LEU A 465 -7.65 -8.35 1.86
C LEU A 465 -7.55 -7.51 3.15
N SER A 466 -8.27 -6.38 3.24
CA SER A 466 -8.26 -5.58 4.47
C SER A 466 -8.74 -6.39 5.69
N GLU A 467 -9.74 -7.26 5.52
CA GLU A 467 -10.21 -8.16 6.57
C GLU A 467 -9.21 -9.27 6.89
N VAL A 468 -8.55 -9.83 5.88
CA VAL A 468 -7.45 -10.81 6.06
C VAL A 468 -6.33 -10.23 6.94
N LEU A 469 -5.99 -8.96 6.75
CA LEU A 469 -4.84 -8.33 7.40
C LEU A 469 -5.16 -7.63 8.73
N TRP A 470 -6.43 -7.34 8.98
CA TRP A 470 -6.89 -6.67 10.19
C TRP A 470 -7.51 -7.64 11.20
N SER A 471 -8.47 -8.45 10.76
CA SER A 471 -9.30 -9.26 11.66
C SER A 471 -8.59 -10.52 12.14
N LYS A 472 -8.98 -11.02 13.31
CA LYS A 472 -8.49 -12.30 13.83
C LYS A 472 -8.88 -13.42 12.87
N ARG A 473 -7.94 -14.34 12.60
CA ARG A 473 -8.14 -15.48 11.70
C ARG A 473 -9.44 -16.24 12.02
N ASP A 474 -9.65 -16.58 13.28
CA ASP A 474 -10.76 -17.43 13.74
C ASP A 474 -12.11 -16.70 13.77
N ALA A 475 -12.13 -15.37 13.58
CA ALA A 475 -13.35 -14.58 13.47
C ALA A 475 -13.80 -14.39 12.01
N ARG A 476 -12.96 -14.76 11.02
CA ARG A 476 -13.29 -14.64 9.60
C ARG A 476 -14.29 -15.71 9.18
N SER A 477 -15.29 -15.32 8.42
CA SER A 477 -16.32 -16.21 7.89
C SER A 477 -16.82 -15.66 6.57
N TRP A 478 -16.68 -16.45 5.51
CA TRP A 478 -16.99 -16.02 4.14
C TRP A 478 -18.45 -15.57 3.95
N PRO A 479 -19.48 -16.32 4.40
CA PRO A 479 -20.87 -15.87 4.29
C PRO A 479 -21.12 -14.54 5.01
N GLN A 480 -20.57 -14.42 6.21
CA GLN A 480 -20.66 -13.23 7.06
C GLN A 480 -19.95 -12.01 6.46
N PHE A 481 -18.81 -12.22 5.81
CA PHE A 481 -18.13 -11.17 5.06
C PHE A 481 -18.99 -10.69 3.89
N LEU A 482 -19.63 -11.58 3.14
CA LEU A 482 -20.53 -11.20 2.05
C LEU A 482 -21.74 -10.41 2.54
N GLU A 483 -22.32 -10.76 3.69
CA GLU A 483 -23.41 -10.01 4.33
C GLU A 483 -23.01 -8.56 4.64
N ARG A 484 -21.76 -8.33 5.09
CA ARG A 484 -21.22 -6.97 5.29
C ARG A 484 -20.84 -6.29 3.98
N LEU A 485 -20.31 -7.05 3.01
CA LEU A 485 -19.81 -6.50 1.75
C LEU A 485 -20.94 -5.94 0.89
N GLN A 486 -22.07 -6.64 0.79
CA GLN A 486 -23.20 -6.22 -0.04
C GLN A 486 -23.65 -4.76 0.21
N PRO A 487 -23.98 -4.34 1.44
CA PRO A 487 -24.30 -2.93 1.71
C PRO A 487 -23.06 -2.03 1.57
N HIS A 488 -21.86 -2.53 1.85
CA HIS A 488 -20.62 -1.76 1.71
C HIS A 488 -20.32 -1.31 0.26
N LEU A 489 -20.75 -2.09 -0.74
CA LEU A 489 -20.62 -1.73 -2.16
C LEU A 489 -21.31 -0.40 -2.49
N LYS A 490 -22.40 -0.06 -1.81
CA LYS A 490 -23.07 1.24 -1.96
C LYS A 490 -22.17 2.40 -1.53
N TYR A 491 -21.35 2.21 -0.49
CA TYR A 491 -20.40 3.25 -0.06
C TYR A 491 -19.25 3.40 -1.06
N LEU A 492 -18.78 2.30 -1.65
CA LEU A 492 -17.82 2.37 -2.74
C LEU A 492 -18.38 3.18 -3.93
N GLU A 493 -19.63 2.94 -4.30
CA GLU A 493 -20.36 3.74 -5.30
C GLU A 493 -20.40 5.24 -4.96
N LEU A 494 -20.75 5.60 -3.72
CA LEU A 494 -20.80 6.99 -3.25
C LEU A 494 -19.40 7.65 -3.22
N LEU A 495 -18.36 6.86 -2.99
CA LEU A 495 -16.95 7.28 -3.11
C LEU A 495 -16.45 7.31 -4.58
N GLY A 496 -17.35 7.07 -5.55
CA GLY A 496 -17.07 7.07 -6.98
C GLY A 496 -16.16 5.92 -7.42
N VAL A 497 -16.21 4.77 -6.75
CA VAL A 497 -15.42 3.59 -7.08
C VAL A 497 -16.15 2.76 -8.12
N ASN A 498 -15.56 2.61 -9.31
CA ASN A 498 -16.01 1.65 -10.32
C ASN A 498 -15.54 0.25 -9.91
N TYR A 499 -16.23 -0.43 -8.99
CA TYR A 499 -15.86 -1.77 -8.54
C TYR A 499 -16.43 -2.87 -9.46
N ARG A 500 -15.80 -4.06 -9.47
CA ARG A 500 -16.40 -5.22 -10.12
C ARG A 500 -17.63 -5.71 -9.35
N ARG A 501 -18.80 -5.70 -10.00
CA ARG A 501 -20.05 -6.18 -9.38
C ARG A 501 -19.95 -7.66 -9.00
N LEU A 502 -20.58 -8.00 -7.87
CA LEU A 502 -20.74 -9.41 -7.46
C LEU A 502 -21.69 -10.11 -8.44
N THR A 503 -21.29 -11.29 -8.91
CA THR A 503 -22.19 -12.19 -9.65
C THR A 503 -23.03 -12.93 -8.62
N THR A 504 -24.36 -12.74 -8.68
CA THR A 504 -25.36 -13.40 -7.83
C THR A 504 -25.44 -14.90 -8.09
#